data_AF-A0A4Q2LPI7-F1
#
_entry.id   AF-A0A4Q2LPI7-F1
#
_cell.length_a   1.000
_cell.length_b   1.000
_cell.length_c   1.000
_cell.angle_alpha   90.00
_cell.angle_beta   90.00
_cell.angle_gamma   90.00
#
_symmetry.space_group_name_H-M   'P 1'
#
loop_
_entity.id
_entity.type
_entity.pdbx_description
1 polymer ?
#
loop_
_entity_poly.entity_id
_entity_poly.type
_entity_poly.pdbx_seq_one_letter_code
_entity_poly.pdbx_strand_id
1 'polypeptide(L)'
;MKKIPLVIMMLAILMIPLNGTLNAHHGFADYWHVHWETNSHPQNVSYEIIKDDLSGGYYDIAASINDWNSSQNKIKLVPWNSSQSVIPQMSIVVDRYADDWYGNASWSNPVWNITSDDHYIWATPRVNSRTIEEAISKGENANLRRKVVTHEIGHNLGLGHPSASKTSVNAIMHQGWNGYSTVQTHDVEWINFRYNHTHSLSSKNESNQSIEESTSMPAALQVDWVDYNSLEELYEQSDIVVIGEVLRSHSVYVKDLPYTVHTIKIQEIINGSISEKEITIGQFGGESPEQSNIQVIDNPLFETSVELVLFLKQVEHGTYNYEVPYDYFVTGGNQGRFELQGEQVINYSDFDYLEQYRQSKPNLFRQEIQQF
;
A
#
# COMPACT_ATOMS: atom_id res chain seq x y z
N MET A 1 67.62 -32.57 -0.90
CA MET A 1 66.37 -33.12 -0.34
C MET A 1 66.00 -32.33 0.91
N LYS A 2 65.10 -31.36 0.81
CA LYS A 2 64.64 -30.53 1.94
C LYS A 2 63.23 -30.99 2.33
N LYS A 3 63.05 -31.36 3.60
CA LYS A 3 61.79 -31.81 4.19
C LYS A 3 60.86 -30.60 4.40
N ILE A 4 59.61 -30.71 3.98
CA ILE A 4 58.53 -29.77 4.27
C ILE A 4 57.89 -30.18 5.60
N PRO A 5 57.69 -29.28 6.58
CA PRO A 5 56.94 -29.62 7.78
C PRO A 5 55.42 -29.48 7.51
N LEU A 6 54.69 -30.51 7.92
CA LEU A 6 53.25 -30.59 7.96
C LEU A 6 52.72 -29.66 9.07
N VAL A 7 52.07 -28.57 8.70
CA VAL A 7 51.34 -27.71 9.64
C VAL A 7 49.91 -28.21 9.73
N ILE A 8 49.59 -28.88 10.84
CA ILE A 8 48.22 -29.19 11.26
C ILE A 8 47.66 -27.92 11.88
N MET A 9 46.73 -27.26 11.19
CA MET A 9 46.00 -26.13 11.73
C MET A 9 44.65 -26.64 12.25
N MET A 10 44.54 -26.76 13.57
CA MET A 10 43.30 -27.05 14.29
C MET A 10 42.25 -25.98 13.98
N LEU A 11 41.13 -26.40 13.40
CA LEU A 11 39.94 -25.58 13.20
C LEU A 11 39.21 -25.49 14.54
N ALA A 12 39.34 -24.36 15.24
CA ALA A 12 38.49 -24.04 16.38
C ALA A 12 37.11 -23.62 15.85
N ILE A 13 36.11 -24.50 16.02
CA ILE A 13 34.71 -24.19 15.74
C ILE A 13 34.24 -23.21 16.82
N LEU A 14 34.26 -21.92 16.47
CA LEU A 14 33.58 -20.87 17.23
C LEU A 14 32.08 -21.07 17.02
N MET A 15 31.36 -21.58 18.03
CA MET A 15 29.90 -21.56 18.04
C MET A 15 29.44 -20.10 18.21
N ILE A 16 29.10 -19.46 17.11
CA ILE A 16 28.37 -18.18 17.13
C ILE A 16 26.90 -18.54 17.38
N PRO A 17 26.23 -18.01 18.43
CA PRO A 17 24.80 -18.15 18.54
C PRO A 17 24.13 -17.43 17.36
N LEU A 18 23.47 -18.20 16.50
CA LEU A 18 22.57 -17.70 15.46
C LEU A 18 21.32 -17.12 16.15
N ASN A 19 21.40 -15.85 16.56
CA ASN A 19 20.20 -15.04 16.77
C ASN A 19 19.70 -14.60 15.39
N GLY A 20 18.99 -15.49 14.71
CA GLY A 20 18.24 -15.12 13.51
C GLY A 20 17.07 -14.24 13.93
N THR A 21 17.16 -12.93 13.68
CA THR A 21 15.99 -12.07 13.61
C THR A 21 15.20 -12.48 12.37
N LEU A 22 14.10 -13.20 12.57
CA LEU A 22 13.10 -13.44 11.53
C LEU A 22 12.45 -12.09 11.25
N ASN A 23 12.89 -11.40 10.20
CA ASN A 23 12.24 -10.19 9.72
C ASN A 23 11.05 -10.59 8.86
N ALA A 24 9.85 -10.23 9.28
CA ALA A 24 8.68 -10.28 8.42
C ALA A 24 8.86 -9.19 7.34
N HIS A 25 8.98 -9.58 6.08
CA HIS A 25 8.94 -8.65 4.96
C HIS A 25 7.48 -8.40 4.59
N HIS A 26 7.00 -7.19 4.86
CA HIS A 26 5.67 -6.73 4.46
C HIS A 26 5.87 -5.41 3.73
N GLY A 27 5.84 -5.45 2.39
CA GLY A 27 5.89 -4.25 1.55
C GLY A 27 4.52 -3.59 1.56
N PHE A 28 4.30 -2.65 2.47
CA PHE A 28 3.09 -1.84 2.51
C PHE A 28 3.49 -0.41 2.85
N ALA A 29 3.62 0.43 1.84
CA ALA A 29 3.95 1.84 2.00
C ALA A 29 2.82 2.60 2.73
N ASP A 30 3.25 3.68 3.38
CA ASP A 30 2.49 4.54 4.27
C ASP A 30 1.24 5.20 3.62
N TYR A 31 0.14 5.28 4.39
CA TYR A 31 -1.09 6.08 4.20
C TYR A 31 -2.05 5.77 3.01
N TRP A 32 -2.96 4.82 3.21
CA TRP A 32 -4.15 4.64 2.37
C TRP A 32 -5.17 5.77 2.52
N HIS A 33 -5.79 6.27 1.44
CA HIS A 33 -6.89 7.25 1.47
C HIS A 33 -8.28 6.64 1.70
N VAL A 34 -8.39 5.31 1.69
CA VAL A 34 -9.69 4.61 1.73
C VAL A 34 -10.23 4.48 3.16
N HIS A 35 -11.53 4.69 3.34
CA HIS A 35 -12.20 4.58 4.64
C HIS A 35 -13.66 4.12 4.48
N TRP A 36 -14.44 3.92 5.54
CA TRP A 36 -15.83 3.47 5.39
C TRP A 36 -16.74 4.67 5.08
N GLU A 37 -17.64 4.58 4.09
CA GLU A 37 -18.61 5.67 3.78
C GLU A 37 -19.43 6.06 5.01
N THR A 38 -19.48 7.35 5.34
CA THR A 38 -20.14 7.85 6.55
C THR A 38 -21.45 8.58 6.25
N ASN A 39 -22.54 8.13 6.88
CA ASN A 39 -23.84 8.82 6.90
C ASN A 39 -24.23 9.29 8.32
N SER A 40 -23.45 8.95 9.36
CA SER A 40 -23.71 9.32 10.76
C SER A 40 -22.48 9.16 11.69
N HIS A 41 -22.50 9.81 12.86
CA HIS A 41 -21.46 9.73 13.90
C HIS A 41 -22.04 9.30 15.26
N PRO A 42 -21.40 8.38 16.02
CA PRO A 42 -20.27 7.54 15.61
C PRO A 42 -20.68 6.55 14.51
N GLN A 43 -19.76 6.24 13.61
CA GLN A 43 -20.02 5.33 12.53
C GLN A 43 -20.01 3.90 13.04
N ASN A 44 -21.09 3.17 12.81
CA ASN A 44 -21.12 1.75 13.05
C ASN A 44 -20.52 1.03 11.84
N VAL A 45 -19.47 0.24 12.07
CA VAL A 45 -18.90 -0.70 11.10
C VAL A 45 -19.35 -2.09 11.51
N SER A 46 -20.20 -2.71 10.71
CA SER A 46 -20.69 -4.06 10.99
C SER A 46 -19.59 -5.09 10.75
N TYR A 47 -19.44 -6.05 11.67
CA TYR A 47 -18.46 -7.12 11.52
C TYR A 47 -19.08 -8.51 11.74
N GLU A 48 -18.55 -9.50 11.05
CA GLU A 48 -18.76 -10.91 11.37
C GLU A 48 -17.42 -11.60 11.65
N ILE A 49 -17.46 -12.73 12.36
CA ILE A 49 -16.31 -13.61 12.53
C ILE A 49 -16.61 -14.85 11.69
N ILE A 50 -15.91 -15.01 10.57
CA ILE A 50 -16.14 -16.13 9.65
C ILE A 50 -15.50 -17.41 10.19
N LYS A 51 -14.29 -17.29 10.76
CA LYS A 51 -13.52 -18.43 11.26
C LYS A 51 -12.69 -18.05 12.46
N ASP A 52 -12.59 -18.98 13.41
CA ASP A 52 -11.71 -18.87 14.56
C ASP A 52 -11.09 -20.23 14.90
N ASP A 53 -9.95 -20.53 14.27
CA ASP A 53 -9.16 -21.75 14.53
C ASP A 53 -8.12 -21.57 15.66
N LEU A 54 -8.10 -20.42 16.34
CA LEU A 54 -7.20 -20.17 17.47
C LEU A 54 -7.80 -20.74 18.77
N SER A 55 -7.02 -21.52 19.53
CA SER A 55 -7.43 -21.88 20.89
C SER A 55 -7.51 -20.62 21.76
N GLY A 56 -8.71 -20.10 21.98
CA GLY A 56 -8.96 -18.84 22.68
C GLY A 56 -8.91 -17.58 21.80
N GLY A 57 -8.83 -17.71 20.47
CA GLY A 57 -8.80 -16.56 19.55
C GLY A 57 -10.03 -15.66 19.65
N TYR A 58 -11.20 -16.25 19.90
CA TYR A 58 -12.43 -15.52 20.15
C TYR A 58 -12.27 -14.47 21.26
N TYR A 59 -11.53 -14.78 22.33
CA TYR A 59 -11.29 -13.83 23.41
C TYR A 59 -10.42 -12.66 22.96
N ASP A 60 -9.41 -12.90 22.13
CA ASP A 60 -8.54 -11.85 21.61
C ASP A 60 -9.24 -10.99 20.57
N ILE A 61 -10.10 -11.57 19.72
CA ILE A 61 -10.96 -10.83 18.79
C ILE A 61 -11.94 -9.96 19.58
N ALA A 62 -12.66 -10.54 20.54
CA ALA A 62 -13.60 -9.79 21.38
C ALA A 62 -12.91 -8.68 22.19
N ALA A 63 -11.71 -8.94 22.72
CA ALA A 63 -10.93 -7.94 23.44
C ALA A 63 -10.44 -6.81 22.51
N SER A 64 -9.95 -7.15 21.31
CA SER A 64 -9.51 -6.16 20.31
C SER A 64 -10.67 -5.27 19.85
N ILE A 65 -11.84 -5.87 19.60
CA ILE A 65 -13.08 -5.14 19.28
C ILE A 65 -13.49 -4.22 20.44
N ASN A 66 -13.41 -4.72 21.68
CA ASN A 66 -13.70 -3.92 22.86
C ASN A 66 -12.70 -2.76 23.02
N ASP A 67 -11.42 -2.93 22.69
CA ASP A 67 -10.43 -1.84 22.71
C ASP A 67 -10.79 -0.73 21.71
N TRP A 68 -11.10 -1.11 20.46
CA TRP A 68 -11.58 -0.16 19.45
C TRP A 68 -12.86 0.54 19.91
N ASN A 69 -13.84 -0.20 20.44
CA ASN A 69 -15.12 0.35 20.88
C ASN A 69 -15.02 1.23 22.13
N SER A 70 -14.14 0.91 23.07
CA SER A 70 -13.97 1.66 24.32
C SER A 70 -13.05 2.86 24.19
N SER A 71 -12.21 2.90 23.15
CA SER A 71 -11.41 4.08 22.83
C SER A 71 -12.29 5.25 22.39
N GLN A 72 -11.79 6.48 22.59
CA GLN A 72 -12.50 7.72 22.26
C GLN A 72 -12.46 8.04 20.75
N ASN A 73 -12.54 7.00 19.91
CA ASN A 73 -12.60 7.16 18.46
C ASN A 73 -14.05 7.27 17.97
N LYS A 74 -14.22 7.74 16.73
CA LYS A 74 -15.52 7.98 16.06
C LYS A 74 -16.19 6.75 15.45
N ILE A 75 -15.59 5.57 15.57
CA ILE A 75 -16.10 4.32 15.03
C ILE A 75 -16.61 3.43 16.18
N LYS A 76 -17.60 2.61 15.87
CA LYS A 76 -18.02 1.47 16.67
C LYS A 76 -18.12 0.23 15.80
N LEU A 77 -17.38 -0.80 16.16
CA LEU A 77 -17.50 -2.14 15.60
C LEU A 77 -18.73 -2.82 16.21
N VAL A 78 -19.72 -3.11 15.38
CA VAL A 78 -20.98 -3.74 15.82
C VAL A 78 -21.13 -5.13 15.21
N PRO A 79 -21.57 -6.14 15.97
CA PRO A 79 -21.81 -7.46 15.39
C PRO A 79 -22.84 -7.37 14.28
N TRP A 80 -22.54 -7.97 13.14
CA TRP A 80 -23.47 -8.16 12.05
C TRP A 80 -24.51 -9.22 12.42
N ASN A 81 -25.75 -9.01 12.01
CA ASN A 81 -26.84 -9.96 12.19
C ASN A 81 -27.38 -10.36 10.82
N SER A 82 -27.38 -11.66 10.52
CA SER A 82 -27.83 -12.21 9.24
C SER A 82 -29.31 -11.95 8.90
N SER A 83 -30.10 -11.43 9.84
CA SER A 83 -31.44 -10.92 9.57
C SER A 83 -31.43 -9.57 8.82
N GLN A 84 -30.29 -8.91 8.72
CA GLN A 84 -30.10 -7.68 7.96
C GLN A 84 -29.78 -8.06 6.51
N SER A 85 -30.52 -7.54 5.54
CA SER A 85 -30.31 -7.80 4.10
C SER A 85 -29.03 -7.21 3.51
N VAL A 86 -28.12 -6.75 4.38
CA VAL A 86 -26.88 -6.05 4.01
C VAL A 86 -25.72 -6.97 4.36
N ILE A 87 -24.72 -7.06 3.50
CA ILE A 87 -23.46 -7.77 3.80
C ILE A 87 -22.73 -7.09 4.97
N PRO A 88 -21.99 -7.84 5.80
CA PRO A 88 -21.13 -7.23 6.81
C PRO A 88 -20.05 -6.39 6.12
N GLN A 89 -19.70 -5.26 6.72
CA GLN A 89 -18.61 -4.43 6.23
C GLN A 89 -17.26 -5.11 6.47
N MET A 90 -17.08 -5.75 7.62
CA MET A 90 -15.84 -6.43 7.98
C MET A 90 -16.06 -7.92 8.25
N SER A 91 -15.24 -8.78 7.65
CA SER A 91 -15.26 -10.22 7.91
C SER A 91 -13.94 -10.67 8.52
N ILE A 92 -13.93 -10.92 9.82
CA ILE A 92 -12.70 -11.30 10.54
C ILE A 92 -12.45 -12.79 10.35
N VAL A 93 -11.25 -13.13 9.88
CA VAL A 93 -10.84 -14.52 9.63
C VAL A 93 -9.59 -14.84 10.44
N VAL A 94 -9.70 -15.84 11.30
CA VAL A 94 -8.56 -16.39 12.02
C VAL A 94 -8.41 -17.85 11.64
N ASP A 95 -7.32 -18.18 10.93
CA ASP A 95 -7.11 -19.49 10.34
C ASP A 95 -5.64 -19.93 10.43
N ARG A 96 -5.39 -21.23 10.28
CA ARG A 96 -4.06 -21.82 10.14
C ARG A 96 -3.63 -21.78 8.67
N TYR A 97 -2.77 -20.83 8.32
CA TYR A 97 -2.20 -20.73 6.98
C TYR A 97 -0.86 -21.45 6.88
N ALA A 98 -0.48 -21.86 5.67
CA ALA A 98 0.80 -22.52 5.40
C ALA A 98 1.98 -21.53 5.30
N ASP A 99 1.69 -20.23 5.33
CA ASP A 99 2.62 -19.12 5.24
C ASP A 99 3.16 -18.66 6.61
N ASP A 100 4.15 -17.77 6.60
CA ASP A 100 4.88 -17.30 7.78
C ASP A 100 4.50 -15.88 8.26
N TRP A 101 3.54 -15.22 7.61
CA TRP A 101 2.99 -13.94 8.08
C TRP A 101 2.16 -14.12 9.36
N TYR A 102 2.09 -13.09 10.19
CA TYR A 102 1.31 -13.07 11.44
C TYR A 102 -0.15 -12.66 11.21
N GLY A 103 -0.34 -11.60 10.43
CA GLY A 103 -1.63 -11.09 10.00
C GLY A 103 -1.54 -10.53 8.58
N ASN A 104 -2.71 -10.34 7.96
CA ASN A 104 -2.85 -9.76 6.64
C ASN A 104 -4.22 -9.09 6.53
N ALA A 105 -4.26 -7.82 6.17
CA ALA A 105 -5.49 -7.11 5.85
C ALA A 105 -5.77 -7.19 4.34
N SER A 106 -6.92 -7.75 3.97
CA SER A 106 -7.41 -7.79 2.60
C SER A 106 -8.69 -7.00 2.46
N TRP A 107 -8.90 -6.37 1.30
CA TRP A 107 -10.03 -5.48 1.04
C TRP A 107 -10.63 -5.86 -0.31
N SER A 108 -11.94 -5.72 -0.46
CA SER A 108 -12.55 -5.71 -1.77
C SER A 108 -13.23 -4.36 -1.98
N ASN A 109 -12.88 -3.69 -3.07
CA ASN A 109 -13.65 -2.58 -3.60
C ASN A 109 -14.46 -3.07 -4.82
N PRO A 110 -15.76 -3.40 -4.68
CA PRO A 110 -16.61 -3.74 -5.81
C PRO A 110 -17.12 -2.52 -6.60
N VAL A 111 -16.74 -1.27 -6.31
CA VAL A 111 -17.18 -0.10 -7.10
C VAL A 111 -16.00 0.79 -7.46
N TRP A 112 -15.32 0.45 -8.56
CA TRP A 112 -14.32 1.31 -9.21
C TRP A 112 -14.96 2.31 -10.19
N ASN A 113 -16.22 2.68 -9.99
CA ASN A 113 -16.72 3.96 -10.51
C ASN A 113 -16.30 5.03 -9.51
N ILE A 114 -15.01 5.40 -9.54
CA ILE A 114 -14.48 6.60 -8.91
C ILE A 114 -15.10 7.79 -9.62
N THR A 115 -16.35 8.08 -9.26
CA THR A 115 -16.77 9.46 -9.13
C THR A 115 -16.63 9.78 -7.64
N SER A 116 -15.43 10.25 -7.27
CA SER A 116 -15.12 11.07 -6.09
C SER A 116 -15.16 10.53 -4.65
N ASP A 117 -15.51 9.28 -4.33
CA ASP A 117 -15.63 8.87 -2.91
C ASP A 117 -14.83 7.59 -2.55
N ASP A 118 -13.67 7.77 -1.91
CA ASP A 118 -12.69 6.76 -1.47
C ASP A 118 -13.20 5.82 -0.35
N HIS A 119 -14.18 4.95 -0.65
CA HIS A 119 -14.84 4.12 0.36
C HIS A 119 -14.66 2.60 0.27
N TYR A 120 -14.47 1.93 1.41
CA TYR A 120 -14.57 0.48 1.55
C TYR A 120 -16.02 0.03 1.45
N ILE A 121 -16.24 -1.09 0.77
CA ILE A 121 -17.53 -1.80 0.76
C ILE A 121 -17.44 -3.10 1.55
N TRP A 122 -16.28 -3.77 1.50
CA TRP A 122 -15.99 -4.95 2.31
C TRP A 122 -14.49 -5.09 2.59
N ALA A 123 -14.15 -5.52 3.81
CA ALA A 123 -12.78 -5.71 4.26
C ALA A 123 -12.66 -6.98 5.12
N THR A 124 -11.50 -7.62 5.10
CA THR A 124 -11.23 -8.92 5.73
C THR A 124 -9.86 -8.90 6.40
N PRO A 125 -9.79 -8.61 7.71
CA PRO A 125 -8.58 -8.89 8.49
C PRO A 125 -8.40 -10.40 8.63
N ARG A 126 -7.22 -10.88 8.24
CA ARG A 126 -6.80 -12.28 8.35
C ARG A 126 -5.70 -12.40 9.38
N VAL A 127 -5.80 -13.40 10.25
CA VAL A 127 -4.80 -13.67 11.28
C VAL A 127 -4.34 -15.10 11.16
N ASN A 128 -3.02 -15.30 11.09
CA ASN A 128 -2.42 -16.61 10.96
C ASN A 128 -2.13 -17.22 12.32
N SER A 129 -3.05 -18.09 12.73
CA SER A 129 -3.02 -18.74 14.02
C SER A 129 -1.79 -19.62 14.21
N ARG A 130 -1.33 -20.28 13.14
CA ARG A 130 -0.16 -21.17 13.17
C ARG A 130 1.10 -20.40 13.54
N THR A 131 1.39 -19.33 12.81
CA THR A 131 2.60 -18.50 13.04
C THR A 131 2.60 -17.91 14.45
N ILE A 132 1.45 -17.39 14.91
CA ILE A 132 1.31 -16.83 16.25
C ILE A 132 1.54 -17.90 17.34
N GLU A 133 0.91 -19.07 17.21
CA GLU A 133 1.07 -20.17 18.17
C GLU A 133 2.52 -20.67 18.21
N GLU A 134 3.18 -20.79 17.06
CA GLU A 134 4.59 -21.14 17.00
C GLU A 134 5.46 -20.10 17.69
N ALA A 135 5.23 -18.81 17.44
CA ALA A 135 5.96 -17.72 18.07
C ALA A 135 5.80 -17.76 19.60
N ILE A 136 4.57 -17.90 20.11
CA ILE A 136 4.29 -18.02 21.55
C ILE A 136 4.97 -19.27 22.14
N SER A 137 4.92 -20.41 21.45
CA SER A 137 5.58 -21.65 21.90
C SER A 137 7.10 -21.51 22.02
N LYS A 138 7.69 -20.60 21.24
CA LYS A 138 9.12 -20.27 21.25
C LYS A 138 9.48 -19.18 22.29
N GLY A 139 8.51 -18.73 23.09
CA GLY A 139 8.72 -17.81 24.21
C GLY A 139 8.23 -16.38 23.99
N GLU A 140 7.55 -16.09 22.88
CA GLU A 140 6.92 -14.79 22.66
C GLU A 140 5.77 -14.52 23.64
N ASN A 141 5.45 -13.24 23.82
CA ASN A 141 4.41 -12.81 24.75
C ASN A 141 3.03 -13.31 24.30
N ALA A 142 2.22 -13.86 25.22
CA ALA A 142 0.84 -14.25 24.93
C ALA A 142 -0.03 -13.10 24.39
N ASN A 143 0.32 -11.85 24.72
CA ASN A 143 -0.32 -10.64 24.20
C ASN A 143 -0.04 -10.38 22.72
N LEU A 144 0.93 -11.06 22.10
CA LEU A 144 1.26 -10.94 20.67
C LEU A 144 0.03 -11.21 19.81
N ARG A 145 -0.78 -12.20 20.18
CA ARG A 145 -1.99 -12.56 19.45
C ARG A 145 -3.00 -11.41 19.42
N ARG A 146 -3.34 -10.85 20.58
CA ARG A 146 -4.23 -9.69 20.69
C ARG A 146 -3.68 -8.48 19.94
N LYS A 147 -2.37 -8.26 20.01
CA LYS A 147 -1.68 -7.22 19.23
C LYS A 147 -1.93 -7.39 17.74
N VAL A 148 -1.67 -8.57 17.17
CA VAL A 148 -1.88 -8.83 15.74
C VAL A 148 -3.34 -8.61 15.37
N VAL A 149 -4.28 -9.18 16.11
CA VAL A 149 -5.72 -8.99 15.83
C VAL A 149 -6.12 -7.51 15.88
N THR A 150 -5.68 -6.77 16.92
CA THR A 150 -5.99 -5.33 17.05
C THR A 150 -5.40 -4.52 15.90
N HIS A 151 -4.18 -4.87 15.47
CA HIS A 151 -3.45 -4.25 14.37
C HIS A 151 -4.16 -4.48 13.02
N GLU A 152 -4.50 -5.73 12.69
CA GLU A 152 -5.19 -6.04 11.44
C GLU A 152 -6.57 -5.37 11.36
N ILE A 153 -7.31 -5.31 12.47
CA ILE A 153 -8.57 -4.54 12.52
C ILE A 153 -8.29 -3.06 12.24
N GLY A 154 -7.21 -2.50 12.79
CA GLY A 154 -6.80 -1.12 12.53
C GLY A 154 -6.57 -0.83 11.05
N HIS A 155 -5.90 -1.73 10.33
CA HIS A 155 -5.82 -1.66 8.87
C HIS A 155 -7.20 -1.59 8.24
N ASN A 156 -8.11 -2.50 8.59
CA ASN A 156 -9.47 -2.53 8.03
C ASN A 156 -10.36 -1.33 8.44
N LEU A 157 -9.88 -0.45 9.33
CA LEU A 157 -10.46 0.85 9.64
C LEU A 157 -9.74 2.01 8.91
N GLY A 158 -8.88 1.69 7.95
CA GLY A 158 -8.11 2.64 7.15
C GLY A 158 -6.81 3.12 7.77
N LEU A 159 -6.30 2.52 8.86
CA LEU A 159 -5.00 2.93 9.39
C LEU A 159 -3.84 2.27 8.64
N GLY A 160 -2.85 3.07 8.26
CA GLY A 160 -1.54 2.58 7.83
C GLY A 160 -0.61 2.35 9.02
N HIS A 161 0.56 1.79 8.74
CA HIS A 161 1.66 1.85 9.69
C HIS A 161 2.05 3.33 9.94
N PRO A 162 2.52 3.68 11.14
CA PRO A 162 3.22 4.94 11.32
C PRO A 162 4.62 4.82 10.70
N SER A 163 5.05 5.86 9.99
CA SER A 163 6.36 5.88 9.34
C SER A 163 7.50 5.43 10.27
N ALA A 164 8.49 4.71 9.73
CA ALA A 164 9.56 4.07 10.51
C ALA A 164 10.39 5.03 11.38
N SER A 165 10.40 6.34 11.09
CA SER A 165 11.01 7.39 11.93
C SER A 165 10.21 7.78 13.17
N LYS A 166 8.92 7.44 13.22
CA LYS A 166 8.03 7.69 14.34
C LYS A 166 8.09 6.56 15.37
N THR A 167 9.25 5.95 15.60
CA THR A 167 9.43 4.95 16.70
C THR A 167 9.08 5.51 18.08
N SER A 168 8.97 6.84 18.23
CA SER A 168 8.51 7.53 19.44
C SER A 168 6.99 7.62 19.57
N VAL A 169 6.22 7.20 18.56
CA VAL A 169 4.77 7.29 18.56
C VAL A 169 4.19 5.99 19.10
N ASN A 170 3.35 6.12 20.13
CA ASN A 170 2.63 4.97 20.65
C ASN A 170 1.45 4.67 19.73
N ALA A 171 1.62 3.68 18.86
CA ALA A 171 0.60 3.21 17.90
C ALA A 171 0.53 1.69 17.91
N ILE A 172 -0.68 1.11 17.94
CA ILE A 172 -0.86 -0.32 17.71
C ILE A 172 -0.48 -0.69 16.27
N MET A 173 -0.39 0.28 15.38
CA MET A 173 -0.03 0.08 13.98
C MET A 173 1.48 -0.07 13.72
N HIS A 174 2.38 -0.03 14.71
CA HIS A 174 3.76 -0.44 14.45
C HIS A 174 3.86 -1.94 14.18
N GLN A 175 4.63 -2.30 13.16
CA GLN A 175 5.01 -3.68 12.87
C GLN A 175 5.78 -4.32 14.04
N GLY A 176 5.63 -5.64 14.19
CA GLY A 176 6.27 -6.40 15.26
C GLY A 176 5.69 -6.14 16.65
N TRP A 177 6.33 -6.73 17.66
CA TRP A 177 5.96 -6.51 19.05
C TRP A 177 6.53 -5.19 19.56
N ASN A 178 5.66 -4.23 19.84
CA ASN A 178 6.01 -2.90 20.31
C ASN A 178 5.63 -2.65 21.78
N GLY A 179 5.36 -3.71 22.55
CA GLY A 179 5.00 -3.61 23.97
C GLY A 179 3.52 -3.32 24.25
N TYR A 180 2.71 -3.11 23.21
CA TYR A 180 1.27 -2.83 23.33
C TYR A 180 0.45 -3.94 22.66
N SER A 181 -0.75 -4.18 23.18
CA SER A 181 -1.72 -5.10 22.59
C SER A 181 -3.12 -4.49 22.50
N THR A 182 -3.23 -3.18 22.66
CA THR A 182 -4.49 -2.43 22.66
C THR A 182 -4.32 -1.18 21.81
N VAL A 183 -5.43 -0.60 21.35
CA VAL A 183 -5.46 0.69 20.64
C VAL A 183 -4.72 1.76 21.47
N GLN A 184 -3.89 2.56 20.81
CA GLN A 184 -3.12 3.64 21.40
C GLN A 184 -3.65 5.02 20.96
N THR A 185 -3.14 6.08 21.59
CA THR A 185 -3.58 7.47 21.33
C THR A 185 -3.42 7.87 19.86
N HIS A 186 -2.30 7.51 19.23
CA HIS A 186 -2.08 7.85 17.82
C HIS A 186 -3.13 7.22 16.91
N ASP A 187 -3.48 5.95 17.16
CA ASP A 187 -4.48 5.24 16.36
C ASP A 187 -5.86 5.93 16.46
N VAL A 188 -6.23 6.37 17.67
CA VAL A 188 -7.49 7.11 17.92
C VAL A 188 -7.50 8.46 17.20
N GLU A 189 -6.41 9.21 17.27
CA GLU A 189 -6.29 10.53 16.62
C GLU A 189 -6.45 10.40 15.10
N TRP A 190 -5.82 9.40 14.48
CA TRP A 190 -5.90 9.17 13.05
C TRP A 190 -7.25 8.66 12.57
N ILE A 191 -7.89 7.75 13.33
CA ILE A 191 -9.30 7.40 13.07
C ILE A 191 -10.16 8.66 13.16
N ASN A 192 -10.01 9.47 14.21
CA ASN A 192 -10.85 10.65 14.38
C ASN A 192 -10.66 11.67 13.27
N PHE A 193 -9.43 11.86 12.80
CA PHE A 193 -9.10 12.70 11.65
C PHE A 193 -9.76 12.16 10.37
N ARG A 194 -9.54 10.88 10.06
CA ARG A 194 -10.07 10.20 8.88
C ARG A 194 -11.59 10.28 8.82
N TYR A 195 -12.27 10.00 9.92
CA TYR A 195 -13.72 9.99 10.00
C TYR A 195 -14.30 11.34 10.48
N ASN A 196 -13.56 12.45 10.33
CA ASN A 196 -14.03 13.79 10.70
C ASN A 196 -14.94 14.45 9.67
N HIS A 197 -15.00 13.92 8.45
CA HIS A 197 -15.85 14.44 7.39
C HIS A 197 -17.15 13.64 7.30
N THR A 198 -18.27 14.34 7.12
CA THR A 198 -19.54 13.77 6.68
C THR A 198 -19.61 13.96 5.18
N HIS A 199 -19.81 12.89 4.39
CA HIS A 199 -20.19 13.08 3.00
C HIS A 199 -21.56 13.74 3.01
N SER A 200 -21.66 14.97 2.49
CA SER A 200 -22.98 15.54 2.27
C SER A 200 -23.63 14.68 1.21
N LEU A 201 -24.68 13.93 1.58
CA LEU A 201 -25.57 13.30 0.61
C LEU A 201 -26.09 14.40 -0.31
N SER A 202 -25.37 14.67 -1.40
CA SER A 202 -25.94 15.44 -2.49
C SER A 202 -27.13 14.61 -2.93
N SER A 203 -28.32 15.17 -2.78
CA SER A 203 -29.59 14.55 -3.11
C SER A 203 -29.60 14.14 -4.58
N LYS A 204 -29.06 12.97 -4.92
CA LYS A 204 -29.38 12.25 -6.14
C LYS A 204 -30.79 11.70 -5.94
N ASN A 205 -31.76 12.56 -6.26
CA ASN A 205 -33.14 12.14 -6.46
C ASN A 205 -33.14 10.95 -7.42
N GLU A 206 -33.54 9.80 -6.91
CA GLU A 206 -33.84 8.60 -7.68
C GLU A 206 -34.94 8.92 -8.71
N SER A 207 -34.55 9.17 -9.95
CA SER A 207 -35.42 8.90 -11.08
C SER A 207 -35.12 7.50 -11.58
N ASN A 208 -36.05 6.58 -11.32
CA ASN A 208 -36.12 5.25 -11.90
C ASN A 208 -35.80 5.25 -13.40
N GLN A 209 -34.57 4.87 -13.76
CA GLN A 209 -34.23 4.32 -15.06
C GLN A 209 -33.43 3.05 -14.83
N SER A 210 -34.06 1.93 -15.13
CA SER A 210 -33.44 0.61 -15.19
C SER A 210 -32.42 0.60 -16.32
N ILE A 211 -31.16 0.89 -15.99
CA ILE A 211 -30.01 0.55 -16.83
C ILE A 211 -29.44 -0.73 -16.23
N GLU A 212 -29.56 -1.84 -16.95
CA GLU A 212 -28.75 -3.03 -16.73
C GLU A 212 -27.31 -2.67 -17.14
N GLU A 213 -26.62 -1.92 -16.30
CA GLU A 213 -25.19 -1.71 -16.41
C GLU A 213 -24.51 -2.97 -15.85
N SER A 214 -24.11 -3.85 -16.76
CA SER A 214 -23.19 -4.94 -16.48
C SER A 214 -21.86 -4.36 -16.01
N THR A 215 -21.72 -4.14 -14.70
CA THR A 215 -20.48 -3.72 -14.05
C THR A 215 -19.50 -4.89 -14.01
N SER A 216 -18.81 -5.15 -15.13
CA SER A 216 -17.64 -6.04 -15.09
C SER A 216 -16.55 -5.35 -14.27
N MET A 217 -16.19 -5.94 -13.13
CA MET A 217 -15.12 -5.42 -12.29
C MET A 217 -13.80 -5.34 -13.08
N PRO A 218 -12.99 -4.28 -12.91
CA PRO A 218 -11.65 -4.25 -13.46
C PRO A 218 -10.83 -5.41 -12.89
N ALA A 219 -10.06 -6.09 -13.74
CA ALA A 219 -9.15 -7.13 -13.26
C ALA A 219 -7.94 -6.44 -12.62
N ALA A 220 -7.65 -6.76 -11.36
CA ALA A 220 -6.51 -6.23 -10.64
C ALA A 220 -5.26 -7.09 -10.90
N LEU A 221 -4.13 -6.46 -11.20
CA LEU A 221 -2.85 -7.14 -11.35
C LEU A 221 -1.90 -6.72 -10.22
N GLN A 222 -1.15 -7.69 -9.69
CA GLN A 222 0.02 -7.45 -8.85
C GLN A 222 1.27 -7.58 -9.71
N VAL A 223 2.16 -6.59 -9.63
CA VAL A 223 3.41 -6.53 -10.39
C VAL A 223 4.55 -6.33 -9.40
N ASP A 224 5.62 -7.11 -9.53
CA ASP A 224 6.83 -6.89 -8.75
C ASP A 224 7.72 -5.87 -9.46
N TRP A 225 8.12 -4.82 -8.76
CA TRP A 225 9.01 -3.78 -9.26
C TRP A 225 10.44 -3.98 -8.75
N VAL A 226 11.40 -3.33 -9.38
CA VAL A 226 12.72 -3.16 -8.77
C VAL A 226 12.59 -2.06 -7.73
N ASP A 227 12.72 -2.45 -6.46
CA ASP A 227 12.72 -1.51 -5.34
C ASP A 227 14.11 -0.89 -5.17
N TYR A 228 14.14 0.42 -5.02
CA TYR A 228 15.32 1.21 -4.69
C TYR A 228 15.26 1.62 -3.21
N ASN A 229 16.41 1.67 -2.57
CA ASN A 229 16.52 1.94 -1.13
C ASN A 229 16.60 3.45 -0.82
N SER A 230 16.85 4.28 -1.83
CA SER A 230 16.97 5.72 -1.68
C SER A 230 16.65 6.48 -2.97
N LEU A 231 16.39 7.78 -2.83
CA LEU A 231 16.19 8.70 -3.95
C LEU A 231 17.47 8.87 -4.79
N GLU A 232 18.64 8.85 -4.16
CA GLU A 232 19.95 8.89 -4.84
C GLU A 232 20.14 7.64 -5.71
N GLU A 233 19.85 6.45 -5.17
CA GLU A 233 19.89 5.20 -5.95
C GLU A 233 18.89 5.24 -7.12
N LEU A 234 17.65 5.68 -6.90
CA LEU A 234 16.66 5.84 -7.97
C LEU A 234 17.12 6.83 -9.04
N TYR A 235 17.73 7.95 -8.64
CA TYR A 235 18.27 8.97 -9.52
C TYR A 235 19.40 8.40 -10.39
N GLU A 236 20.37 7.71 -9.77
CA GLU A 236 21.50 7.07 -10.47
C GLU A 236 21.06 6.00 -11.47
N GLN A 237 19.94 5.31 -11.19
CA GLN A 237 19.43 4.23 -12.05
C GLN A 237 18.52 4.74 -13.17
N SER A 238 18.09 6.00 -13.11
CA SER A 238 17.27 6.65 -14.14
C SER A 238 18.13 7.27 -15.23
N ASP A 239 17.68 7.15 -16.48
CA ASP A 239 18.39 7.74 -17.63
C ASP A 239 18.07 9.23 -17.76
N ILE A 240 16.84 9.62 -17.43
CA ILE A 240 16.42 11.02 -17.34
C ILE A 240 15.53 11.24 -16.12
N VAL A 241 15.57 12.46 -15.59
CA VAL A 241 14.64 12.92 -14.55
C VAL A 241 14.04 14.24 -15.00
N VAL A 242 12.71 14.32 -15.06
CA VAL A 242 11.99 15.47 -15.64
C VAL A 242 10.85 15.93 -14.74
N ILE A 243 10.48 17.20 -14.87
CA ILE A 243 9.18 17.72 -14.45
C ILE A 243 8.32 17.86 -15.69
N GLY A 244 7.13 17.30 -15.66
CA GLY A 244 6.22 17.33 -16.80
C GLY A 244 4.75 17.26 -16.43
N GLU A 245 3.91 17.48 -17.42
CA GLU A 245 2.45 17.46 -17.30
C GLU A 245 1.87 16.37 -18.21
N VAL A 246 0.96 15.56 -17.68
CA VAL A 246 0.26 14.53 -18.47
C VAL A 246 -0.76 15.19 -19.38
N LEU A 247 -0.48 15.23 -20.68
CA LEU A 247 -1.38 15.86 -21.66
C LEU A 247 -2.57 14.95 -22.03
N ARG A 248 -2.27 13.68 -22.27
CA ARG A 248 -3.22 12.68 -22.76
C ARG A 248 -2.71 11.28 -22.48
N SER A 249 -3.67 10.37 -22.38
CA SER A 249 -3.44 8.95 -22.12
C SER A 249 -4.28 8.14 -23.11
N HIS A 250 -3.75 7.01 -23.60
CA HIS A 250 -4.56 6.06 -24.36
C HIS A 250 -4.08 4.63 -24.12
N SER A 251 -5.02 3.69 -24.09
CA SER A 251 -4.73 2.27 -23.93
C SER A 251 -4.19 1.68 -25.23
N VAL A 252 -3.20 0.80 -25.11
CA VAL A 252 -2.62 0.01 -26.19
C VAL A 252 -2.46 -1.43 -25.70
N TYR A 253 -2.52 -2.38 -26.62
CA TYR A 253 -2.37 -3.80 -26.29
C TYR A 253 -1.07 -4.32 -26.91
N VAL A 254 -0.11 -4.67 -26.07
CA VAL A 254 1.23 -5.12 -26.49
C VAL A 254 1.44 -6.54 -26.00
N LYS A 255 1.55 -7.50 -26.92
CA LYS A 255 1.78 -8.93 -26.59
C LYS A 255 0.80 -9.47 -25.54
N ASP A 256 -0.47 -9.22 -25.77
CA ASP A 256 -1.56 -9.68 -24.91
C ASP A 256 -1.59 -9.05 -23.51
N LEU A 257 -0.87 -7.93 -23.34
CA LEU A 257 -0.84 -7.17 -22.11
C LEU A 257 -1.32 -5.73 -22.36
N PRO A 258 -2.23 -5.20 -21.52
CA PRO A 258 -2.67 -3.82 -21.62
C PRO A 258 -1.58 -2.89 -21.09
N TYR A 259 -1.31 -1.85 -21.85
CA TYR A 259 -0.50 -0.71 -21.43
C TYR A 259 -1.30 0.56 -21.67
N THR A 260 -1.03 1.59 -20.87
CA THR A 260 -1.49 2.95 -21.11
C THR A 260 -0.28 3.78 -21.49
N VAL A 261 -0.35 4.41 -22.67
CA VAL A 261 0.67 5.33 -23.16
C VAL A 261 0.27 6.74 -22.75
N HIS A 262 1.09 7.37 -21.94
CA HIS A 262 0.93 8.74 -21.50
C HIS A 262 1.84 9.64 -22.33
N THR A 263 1.30 10.72 -22.90
CA THR A 263 2.12 11.80 -23.47
C THR A 263 2.38 12.84 -22.39
N ILE A 264 3.65 13.05 -22.06
CA ILE A 264 4.08 14.03 -21.06
C ILE A 264 4.70 15.22 -21.77
N LYS A 265 4.20 16.42 -21.45
CA LYS A 265 4.85 17.67 -21.83
C LYS A 265 5.96 17.98 -20.84
N ILE A 266 7.20 18.02 -21.32
CA ILE A 266 8.36 18.36 -20.49
C ILE A 266 8.33 19.87 -20.21
N GLN A 267 8.40 20.20 -18.93
CA GLN A 267 8.52 21.57 -18.45
C GLN A 267 9.95 21.89 -18.02
N GLU A 268 10.59 20.93 -17.33
CA GLU A 268 11.96 21.04 -16.83
C GLU A 268 12.68 19.69 -16.95
N ILE A 269 13.97 19.72 -17.28
CA ILE A 269 14.85 18.55 -17.26
C ILE A 269 15.77 18.73 -16.05
N ILE A 270 15.70 17.80 -15.11
CA ILE A 270 16.54 17.81 -13.91
C ILE A 270 17.83 17.03 -14.18
N ASN A 271 17.72 15.84 -14.80
CA ASN A 271 18.85 14.99 -15.16
C ASN A 271 18.68 14.38 -16.56
N GLY A 272 19.81 14.06 -17.18
CA GLY A 272 19.89 13.49 -18.53
C GLY A 272 19.76 14.53 -19.64
N SER A 273 19.56 14.07 -20.87
CA SER A 273 19.45 14.94 -22.04
C SER A 273 18.34 14.48 -22.97
N ILE A 274 17.43 15.39 -23.29
CA ILE A 274 16.38 15.17 -24.27
C ILE A 274 16.11 16.48 -25.03
N SER A 275 15.83 16.37 -26.33
CA SER A 275 15.62 17.52 -27.22
C SER A 275 14.14 17.82 -27.46
N GLU A 276 13.32 16.80 -27.24
CA GLU A 276 11.90 16.74 -27.44
C GLU A 276 11.19 17.48 -26.31
N LYS A 277 10.09 18.16 -26.65
CA LYS A 277 9.22 18.85 -25.68
C LYS A 277 8.11 17.95 -25.14
N GLU A 278 7.87 16.83 -25.81
CA GLU A 278 6.90 15.82 -25.44
C GLU A 278 7.59 14.46 -25.49
N ILE A 279 7.31 13.62 -24.51
CA ILE A 279 7.73 12.21 -24.48
C ILE A 279 6.54 11.31 -24.29
N THR A 280 6.73 10.03 -24.61
CA THR A 280 5.75 8.99 -24.32
C THR A 280 6.26 8.04 -23.25
N ILE A 281 5.41 7.74 -22.27
CA ILE A 281 5.70 6.81 -21.18
C ILE A 281 4.69 5.67 -21.23
N GLY A 282 5.18 4.44 -21.16
CA GLY A 282 4.36 3.25 -21.00
C GLY A 282 4.14 2.93 -19.52
N GLN A 283 2.88 2.81 -19.12
CA GLN A 283 2.48 2.28 -17.83
C GLN A 283 1.68 0.98 -18.05
N PHE A 284 1.90 -0.03 -17.21
CA PHE A 284 1.11 -1.26 -17.30
C PHE A 284 -0.33 -1.02 -16.83
N GLY A 285 -1.31 -1.57 -17.54
CA GLY A 285 -2.73 -1.37 -17.29
C GLY A 285 -3.44 -0.56 -18.37
N GLY A 286 -4.71 -0.26 -18.18
CA GLY A 286 -5.59 0.36 -19.17
C GLY A 286 -6.67 -0.59 -19.67
N GLU A 287 -7.32 -0.20 -20.76
CA GLU A 287 -8.42 -0.95 -21.36
C GLU A 287 -7.89 -2.18 -22.12
N SER A 288 -8.47 -3.35 -21.82
CA SER A 288 -8.25 -4.57 -22.59
C SER A 288 -9.26 -4.68 -23.76
N PRO A 289 -8.99 -5.50 -24.79
CA PRO A 289 -9.96 -5.79 -25.86
C PRO A 289 -11.28 -6.39 -25.36
N GLU A 290 -11.28 -7.02 -24.19
CA GLU A 290 -12.47 -7.58 -23.54
C GLU A 290 -13.23 -6.53 -22.70
N GLN A 291 -12.87 -5.25 -22.84
CA GLN A 291 -13.45 -4.10 -22.12
C GLN A 291 -13.28 -4.15 -20.59
N SER A 292 -12.40 -5.01 -20.08
CA SER A 292 -11.94 -4.92 -18.71
C SER A 292 -10.88 -3.82 -18.60
N ASN A 293 -11.09 -2.88 -17.68
CA ASN A 293 -10.03 -1.97 -17.28
C ASN A 293 -9.08 -2.75 -16.36
N ILE A 294 -7.79 -2.79 -16.68
CA ILE A 294 -6.78 -3.47 -15.88
C ILE A 294 -5.94 -2.41 -15.19
N GLN A 295 -5.77 -2.52 -13.87
CA GLN A 295 -4.88 -1.63 -13.13
C GLN A 295 -3.96 -2.43 -12.22
N VAL A 296 -2.77 -1.89 -12.01
CA VAL A 296 -1.82 -2.40 -11.03
C VAL A 296 -2.18 -1.79 -9.67
N ILE A 297 -2.35 -2.65 -8.65
CA ILE A 297 -2.90 -2.26 -7.33
C ILE A 297 -2.12 -1.13 -6.66
N ASP A 298 -0.79 -1.16 -6.77
CA ASP A 298 0.14 -0.21 -6.14
C ASP A 298 0.59 0.92 -7.08
N ASN A 299 0.14 0.91 -8.33
CA ASN A 299 0.62 1.84 -9.35
C ASN A 299 -0.55 2.31 -10.24
N PRO A 300 -1.52 3.10 -9.69
CA PRO A 300 -2.67 3.60 -10.44
C PRO A 300 -2.25 4.42 -11.67
N LEU A 301 -3.06 4.41 -12.74
CA LEU A 301 -2.75 5.15 -13.97
C LEU A 301 -2.68 6.67 -13.72
N PHE A 302 -1.82 7.36 -14.45
CA PHE A 302 -1.77 8.83 -14.34
C PHE A 302 -3.06 9.52 -14.78
N GLU A 303 -3.47 10.51 -14.00
CA GLU A 303 -4.52 11.45 -14.40
C GLU A 303 -3.98 12.53 -15.34
N THR A 304 -4.83 13.01 -16.24
CA THR A 304 -4.48 14.12 -17.14
C THR A 304 -4.44 15.45 -16.39
N SER A 305 -3.62 16.39 -16.87
CA SER A 305 -3.43 17.73 -16.27
C SER A 305 -2.76 17.73 -14.90
N VAL A 306 -2.13 16.62 -14.51
CA VAL A 306 -1.31 16.53 -13.29
C VAL A 306 0.14 16.85 -13.64
N GLU A 307 0.77 17.68 -12.80
CA GLU A 307 2.21 17.97 -12.85
C GLU A 307 2.96 16.89 -12.05
N LEU A 308 4.03 16.35 -12.61
CA LEU A 308 4.75 15.20 -12.07
C LEU A 308 6.26 15.45 -12.09
N VAL A 309 6.98 14.96 -11.06
CA VAL A 309 8.40 14.62 -11.18
C VAL A 309 8.50 13.14 -11.54
N LEU A 310 9.27 12.85 -12.59
CA LEU A 310 9.36 11.52 -13.18
C LEU A 310 10.81 11.10 -13.31
N PHE A 311 11.11 9.94 -12.71
CA PHE A 311 12.35 9.20 -12.84
C PHE A 311 12.14 8.14 -13.92
N LEU A 312 12.85 8.28 -15.04
CA LEU A 312 12.53 7.54 -16.25
C LEU A 312 13.71 6.74 -16.75
N LYS A 313 13.41 5.55 -17.25
CA LYS A 313 14.32 4.70 -17.99
C LYS A 313 13.92 4.69 -19.45
N GLN A 314 14.88 4.89 -20.34
CA GLN A 314 14.65 4.86 -21.77
C GLN A 314 14.45 3.41 -22.22
N VAL A 315 13.45 3.20 -23.08
CA VAL A 315 13.31 1.92 -23.76
C VAL A 315 14.34 1.84 -24.87
N GLU A 316 15.32 0.95 -24.73
CA GLU A 316 16.26 0.69 -25.81
C GLU A 316 15.57 -0.08 -26.95
N HIS A 317 15.64 0.47 -28.17
CA HIS A 317 15.13 -0.20 -29.35
C HIS A 317 15.81 -1.56 -29.56
N GLY A 318 15.01 -2.62 -29.61
CA GLY A 318 15.48 -3.99 -29.78
C GLY A 318 15.69 -4.78 -28.48
N THR A 319 15.49 -4.16 -27.31
CA THR A 319 15.46 -4.89 -26.02
C THR A 319 14.34 -5.91 -25.96
N TYR A 320 13.21 -5.58 -26.59
CA TYR A 320 12.08 -6.51 -26.73
C TYR A 320 12.06 -7.07 -28.14
N ASN A 321 11.62 -8.33 -28.28
CA ASN A 321 11.35 -8.98 -29.57
C ASN A 321 10.08 -8.43 -30.26
N TYR A 322 9.67 -7.21 -29.90
CA TYR A 322 8.49 -6.50 -30.40
C TYR A 322 8.65 -5.00 -30.19
N GLU A 323 7.95 -4.23 -31.00
CA GLU A 323 7.90 -2.77 -30.86
C GLU A 323 6.96 -2.38 -29.71
N VAL A 324 7.39 -1.44 -28.88
CA VAL A 324 6.54 -0.78 -27.90
C VAL A 324 6.20 0.64 -28.40
N PRO A 325 4.99 1.13 -28.14
CA PRO A 325 4.54 2.44 -28.63
C PRO A 325 4.90 3.59 -27.67
N TYR A 326 5.97 3.44 -26.89
CA TYR A 326 6.41 4.44 -25.92
C TYR A 326 7.94 4.48 -25.80
N ASP A 327 8.46 5.65 -25.43
CA ASP A 327 9.90 5.92 -25.38
C ASP A 327 10.52 5.59 -24.02
N TYR A 328 9.74 5.68 -22.94
CA TYR A 328 10.21 5.54 -21.56
C TYR A 328 9.27 4.68 -20.69
N PHE A 329 9.77 4.20 -19.56
CA PHE A 329 8.98 3.72 -18.44
C PHE A 329 9.44 4.37 -17.13
N VAL A 330 8.58 4.35 -16.10
CA VAL A 330 8.91 4.90 -14.79
C VAL A 330 9.85 3.95 -14.04
N THR A 331 11.03 4.44 -13.67
CA THR A 331 12.02 3.68 -12.90
C THR A 331 11.42 3.31 -11.54
N GLY A 332 11.37 2.02 -11.20
CA GLY A 332 10.85 1.56 -9.91
C GLY A 332 9.33 1.62 -9.76
N GLY A 333 8.58 1.72 -10.86
CA GLY A 333 7.12 1.71 -10.82
C GLY A 333 6.58 2.90 -10.03
N ASN A 334 5.91 2.64 -8.90
CA ASN A 334 5.38 3.70 -8.06
C ASN A 334 6.49 4.59 -7.48
N GLN A 335 7.67 4.02 -7.14
CA GLN A 335 8.87 4.71 -6.61
C GLN A 335 9.36 5.90 -7.47
N GLY A 336 9.16 5.83 -8.79
CA GLY A 336 9.72 6.78 -9.75
C GLY A 336 8.87 7.99 -10.08
N ARG A 337 7.77 8.22 -9.38
CA ARG A 337 6.81 9.27 -9.73
C ARG A 337 6.31 10.04 -8.52
N PHE A 338 6.18 11.35 -8.69
CA PHE A 338 5.76 12.26 -7.63
C PHE A 338 4.80 13.29 -8.21
N GLU A 339 3.58 13.38 -7.67
CA GLU A 339 2.64 14.42 -8.09
C GLU A 339 2.95 15.75 -7.41
N LEU A 340 2.88 16.82 -8.19
CA LEU A 340 3.13 18.19 -7.73
C LEU A 340 1.84 19.00 -7.67
N GLN A 341 1.73 19.81 -6.62
CA GLN A 341 0.80 20.93 -6.52
C GLN A 341 1.63 22.20 -6.29
N GLY A 342 2.09 22.79 -7.40
CA GLY A 342 3.03 23.91 -7.39
C GLY A 342 4.43 23.45 -6.99
N GLU A 343 4.95 23.96 -5.87
CA GLU A 343 6.28 23.57 -5.37
C GLU A 343 6.25 22.37 -4.43
N GLN A 344 5.05 21.88 -4.06
CA GLN A 344 4.88 20.79 -3.10
C GLN A 344 4.59 19.48 -3.81
N VAL A 345 5.22 18.40 -3.34
CA VAL A 345 4.83 17.05 -3.72
C VAL A 345 3.63 16.62 -2.87
N ILE A 346 2.53 16.24 -3.52
CA ILE A 346 1.24 15.90 -2.88
C ILE A 346 0.92 14.40 -2.87
N ASN A 347 1.49 13.64 -3.81
CA ASN A 347 1.37 12.19 -3.84
C ASN A 347 2.78 11.61 -4.00
N TYR A 348 3.20 10.82 -3.02
CA TYR A 348 4.52 10.19 -3.03
C TYR A 348 4.35 8.73 -3.41
N SER A 349 5.27 8.32 -4.27
CA SER A 349 5.78 6.98 -4.39
C SER A 349 6.05 6.28 -3.04
N ASP A 350 6.14 4.94 -3.02
CA ASP A 350 6.35 4.04 -1.86
C ASP A 350 7.64 4.23 -1.00
N PHE A 351 8.28 5.40 -1.01
CA PHE A 351 9.39 5.73 -0.13
C PHE A 351 8.92 6.24 1.24
N ASP A 352 8.97 5.37 2.26
CA ASP A 352 8.82 5.73 3.68
C ASP A 352 9.76 6.89 4.13
N TYR A 353 10.86 7.13 3.39
CA TYR A 353 11.83 8.20 3.65
C TYR A 353 11.33 9.60 3.24
N LEU A 354 10.53 9.72 2.17
CA LEU A 354 10.10 11.04 1.67
C LEU A 354 8.98 11.66 2.52
N GLU A 355 8.24 10.85 3.27
CA GLU A 355 7.30 11.28 4.32
C GLU A 355 8.01 12.05 5.46
N GLN A 356 9.26 11.70 5.80
CA GLN A 356 10.08 12.47 6.77
C GLN A 356 10.50 13.82 6.21
N TYR A 357 10.81 13.84 4.92
CA TYR A 357 11.19 15.06 4.22
C TYR A 357 10.03 16.07 4.16
N ARG A 358 8.79 15.59 3.92
CA ARG A 358 7.54 16.37 3.91
C ARG A 358 7.40 17.30 5.11
N GLN A 359 7.78 16.83 6.30
CA GLN A 359 7.62 17.58 7.54
C GLN A 359 8.72 18.60 7.77
N SER A 360 9.91 18.38 7.20
CA SER A 360 11.05 19.26 7.44
C SER A 360 11.18 20.37 6.40
N LYS A 361 10.86 20.08 5.11
CA LYS A 361 11.29 20.92 3.98
C LYS A 361 10.42 20.76 2.70
N PRO A 362 9.11 21.05 2.74
CA PRO A 362 8.21 20.82 1.61
C PRO A 362 8.57 21.56 0.31
N ASN A 363 9.37 22.63 0.39
CA ASN A 363 9.73 23.46 -0.77
C ASN A 363 11.13 23.14 -1.36
N LEU A 364 11.82 22.10 -0.88
CA LEU A 364 13.21 21.82 -1.25
C LEU A 364 13.41 20.60 -2.14
N PHE A 365 12.36 19.84 -2.46
CA PHE A 365 12.47 18.62 -3.26
C PHE A 365 13.11 18.87 -4.64
N ARG A 366 12.68 19.92 -5.36
CA ARG A 366 13.32 20.32 -6.63
C ARG A 366 14.80 20.66 -6.47
N GLN A 367 15.17 21.35 -5.39
CA GLN A 367 16.55 21.77 -5.14
C GLN A 367 17.47 20.62 -4.73
N GLU A 368 16.91 19.57 -4.12
CA GLU A 368 17.67 18.41 -3.67
C GLU A 368 17.93 17.44 -4.81
N ILE A 369 16.94 17.16 -5.66
CA ILE A 369 17.19 16.33 -6.85
C ILE A 369 18.23 16.99 -7.77
N GLN A 370 18.26 18.33 -7.84
CA GLN A 370 19.30 19.08 -8.55
C GLN A 370 20.71 19.01 -7.89
N GLN A 371 20.84 18.49 -6.67
CA GLN A 371 22.12 18.34 -5.96
C GLN A 371 22.75 16.95 -6.14
N PHE A 372 22.00 15.97 -6.63
CA PHE A 372 22.52 14.67 -7.07
C PHE A 372 23.17 14.82 -8.44
#